data_AF-A0A955R277-F1
#
_entry.id   AF-A0A955R277-F1
#
_cell.length_a   1.000
_cell.length_b   1.000
_cell.length_c   1.000
_cell.angle_alpha   90.00
_cell.angle_beta   90.00
_cell.angle_gamma   90.00
#
_symmetry.space_group_name_H-M   'P 1'
#
loop_
_entity.id
_entity.type
_entity.pdbx_description
1 polymer ?
#
loop_
_entity_poly.entity_id
_entity_poly.type
_entity_poly.pdbx_seq_one_letter_code
_entity_poly.pdbx_strand_id
1 'polypeptide(L)'
;MDNIDAQIDELQRDKLISLIQENQVRIGKYNIRYTRGNKKNTMEHWDKCLESYERLLKSIPKDLLKMEREVRTKFVADFPSQRETRLLSTLNTEIEVLIQKSENLYADEFRKFGAAEEFSSRIAKVRLKCQELMETGLEKCRELSSGQIEESGRLPVKEICALYQITESLLHELNLLTPLQDISIRAKQAAENSTLAEAIAQVQDGIRQMSRTLIDEGSGEMQSVKERKERKMQVARETLLFRDVVINILPLIDQCLLPSEQRNREVIDKLWDRIDGFFVNGRKDWEGERTKFKSVYQAILDS
;
A
#
# COMPACT_ATOMS: atom_id res chain seq x y z
N MET A 1 -1.14 0.62 -15.66
CA MET A 1 -1.85 1.47 -14.67
C MET A 1 -1.51 2.92 -14.96
N ASP A 2 -2.50 3.82 -14.83
CA ASP A 2 -2.28 5.27 -14.85
C ASP A 2 -1.29 5.67 -13.75
N ASN A 3 -0.33 6.52 -14.12
CA ASN A 3 0.73 7.14 -13.32
C ASN A 3 0.60 6.99 -11.77
N ILE A 4 1.49 6.21 -11.12
CA ILE A 4 1.56 6.05 -9.65
C ILE A 4 1.56 7.41 -8.94
N ASP A 5 2.24 8.41 -9.52
CA ASP A 5 2.27 9.76 -8.96
C ASP A 5 0.85 10.37 -8.91
N ALA A 6 0.03 10.13 -9.93
CA ALA A 6 -1.34 10.63 -9.97
C ALA A 6 -2.24 9.96 -8.92
N GLN A 7 -2.05 8.66 -8.68
CA GLN A 7 -2.77 7.96 -7.61
C GLN A 7 -2.35 8.46 -6.23
N ILE A 8 -1.05 8.69 -6.01
CA ILE A 8 -0.58 9.27 -4.76
C ILE A 8 -1.14 10.68 -4.58
N ASP A 9 -1.17 11.49 -5.65
CA ASP A 9 -1.73 12.85 -5.60
C ASP A 9 -3.21 12.86 -5.22
N GLU A 10 -4.00 11.91 -5.73
CA GLU A 10 -5.41 11.75 -5.35
C GLU A 10 -5.56 11.41 -3.87
N LEU A 11 -4.83 10.39 -3.39
CA LEU A 11 -4.86 9.99 -1.98
C LEU A 11 -4.39 11.11 -1.05
N GLN A 12 -3.35 11.85 -1.45
CA GLN A 12 -2.84 12.98 -0.68
C GLN A 12 -3.86 14.12 -0.61
N ARG A 13 -4.56 14.41 -1.70
CA ARG A 13 -5.63 15.41 -1.74
C ARG A 13 -6.77 15.03 -0.79
N ASP A 14 -7.24 13.79 -0.85
CA ASP A 14 -8.29 13.29 0.04
C ASP A 14 -7.87 13.37 1.51
N LYS A 15 -6.62 13.01 1.80
CA LYS A 15 -6.07 13.10 3.15
C LYS A 15 -5.98 14.55 3.63
N LEU A 16 -5.55 15.48 2.78
CA LEU A 16 -5.50 16.91 3.11
C LEU A 16 -6.90 17.44 3.45
N ILE A 17 -7.90 17.12 2.62
CA ILE A 17 -9.30 17.50 2.86
C ILE A 17 -9.78 16.95 4.21
N SER A 18 -9.52 15.67 4.48
CA SER A 18 -9.86 15.02 5.75
C SER A 18 -9.23 15.74 6.95
N LEU A 19 -7.93 16.08 6.89
CA LEU A 19 -7.24 16.81 7.96
C LEU A 19 -7.86 18.19 8.21
N ILE A 20 -8.21 18.91 7.14
CA ILE A 20 -8.87 20.23 7.24
C ILE A 20 -10.26 20.09 7.88
N GLN A 21 -11.05 19.09 7.49
CA GLN A 21 -12.37 18.82 8.07
C GLN A 21 -12.28 18.45 9.55
N GLU A 22 -11.34 17.57 9.93
CA GLU A 22 -11.08 17.23 11.33
C GLU A 22 -10.75 18.48 12.15
N ASN A 23 -9.95 19.39 11.59
CA ASN A 23 -9.63 20.67 12.23
C ASN A 23 -10.87 21.56 12.41
N GLN A 24 -11.71 21.67 11.38
CA GLN A 24 -12.96 22.42 11.46
C GLN A 24 -13.90 21.87 12.54
N VAL A 25 -14.01 20.54 12.65
CA VAL A 25 -14.79 19.89 13.71
C VAL A 25 -14.22 20.20 15.10
N ARG A 26 -12.88 20.19 15.26
CA ARG A 26 -12.24 20.58 16.53
C ARG A 26 -12.56 22.03 16.91
N ILE A 27 -12.41 22.96 15.96
CA ILE A 27 -12.74 24.38 16.17
C ILE A 27 -14.22 24.55 16.52
N GLY A 28 -15.13 23.85 15.82
CA GLY A 28 -16.55 23.86 16.12
C GLY A 28 -16.86 23.41 17.56
N LYS A 29 -16.20 22.33 18.03
CA LYS A 29 -16.33 21.86 19.41
C LYS A 29 -15.84 22.89 20.43
N TYR A 30 -14.73 23.59 20.14
CA TYR A 30 -14.26 24.68 21.00
C TYR A 30 -15.24 25.84 21.03
N ASN A 31 -15.71 26.30 19.87
CA ASN A 31 -16.69 27.38 19.78
C ASN A 31 -17.95 27.09 20.60
N ILE A 32 -18.50 25.87 20.51
CA ILE A 32 -19.67 25.45 21.31
C ILE A 32 -19.34 25.49 22.80
N ARG A 33 -18.22 24.90 23.21
CA ARG A 33 -17.79 24.83 24.62
C ARG A 33 -17.63 26.23 25.24
N TYR A 34 -16.85 27.09 24.59
CA TYR A 34 -16.55 28.43 25.10
C TYR A 34 -17.77 29.37 25.03
N THR A 35 -18.67 29.17 24.06
CA THR A 35 -19.96 29.90 24.03
C THR A 35 -20.85 29.51 25.21
N ARG A 36 -21.02 28.20 25.48
CA ARG A 36 -21.81 27.72 26.64
C ARG A 36 -21.26 28.21 27.98
N GLY A 37 -19.94 28.35 28.08
CA GLY A 37 -19.27 28.89 29.26
C GLY A 37 -19.23 30.42 29.34
N ASN A 38 -19.86 31.15 28.40
CA ASN A 38 -19.75 32.61 28.26
C ASN A 38 -18.29 33.15 28.20
N LYS A 39 -17.38 32.34 27.64
CA LYS A 39 -15.93 32.60 27.50
C LYS A 39 -15.50 32.71 26.04
N LYS A 40 -16.43 33.00 25.12
CA LYS A 40 -16.15 33.03 23.68
C LYS A 40 -15.10 34.08 23.30
N ASN A 41 -15.13 35.26 23.92
CA ASN A 41 -14.20 36.34 23.61
C ASN A 41 -13.05 36.38 24.62
N THR A 42 -12.49 35.23 24.96
CA THR A 42 -11.37 35.13 25.90
C THR A 42 -10.12 34.68 25.18
N MET A 43 -8.96 35.10 25.70
CA MET A 43 -7.66 34.66 25.19
C MET A 43 -7.55 33.13 25.15
N GLU A 44 -8.09 32.45 26.16
CA GLU A 44 -8.09 30.98 26.27
C GLU A 44 -8.80 30.30 25.09
N HIS A 45 -9.91 30.87 24.60
CA HIS A 45 -10.62 30.34 23.43
C HIS A 45 -9.79 30.47 22.16
N TRP A 46 -9.22 31.66 21.93
CA TRP A 46 -8.42 31.94 20.74
C TRP A 46 -7.12 31.12 20.71
N ASP A 47 -6.50 30.93 21.87
CA ASP A 47 -5.37 30.05 22.06
C ASP A 47 -5.70 28.61 21.64
N LYS A 48 -6.84 28.06 22.09
CA LYS A 48 -7.27 26.72 21.65
C LYS A 48 -7.56 26.61 20.16
N CYS A 49 -8.09 27.67 19.54
CA CYS A 49 -8.30 27.69 18.10
C CYS A 49 -6.96 27.69 17.35
N LEU A 50 -5.98 28.48 17.78
CA LEU A 50 -4.65 28.52 17.21
C LEU A 50 -3.92 27.17 17.38
N GLU A 51 -3.94 26.58 18.58
CA GLU A 51 -3.37 25.24 18.83
C GLU A 51 -3.92 24.18 17.87
N SER A 52 -5.21 24.27 17.51
CA SER A 52 -5.81 23.34 16.54
C SER A 52 -5.22 23.50 15.14
N TYR A 53 -5.00 24.74 14.70
CA TYR A 53 -4.32 25.05 13.44
C TYR A 53 -2.86 24.60 13.46
N GLU A 54 -2.13 24.84 14.54
CA GLU A 54 -0.75 24.35 14.68
C GLU A 54 -0.66 22.83 14.54
N ARG A 55 -1.63 22.11 15.13
CA ARG A 55 -1.72 20.65 15.00
C ARG A 55 -2.00 20.25 13.55
N LEU A 56 -2.94 20.92 12.87
CA LEU A 56 -3.21 20.69 11.45
C LEU A 56 -1.95 20.87 10.59
N LEU A 57 -1.28 22.02 10.73
CA LEU A 57 -0.10 22.38 9.96
C LEU A 57 1.04 21.36 10.12
N LYS A 58 1.26 20.85 11.34
CA LYS A 58 2.27 19.80 11.61
C LYS A 58 1.86 18.43 11.06
N SER A 59 0.56 18.12 11.00
CA SER A 59 0.05 16.85 10.48
C SER A 59 0.18 16.71 8.97
N ILE A 60 0.05 17.81 8.21
CA ILE A 60 0.08 17.80 6.75
C ILE A 60 1.38 17.17 6.19
N PRO A 61 2.59 17.73 6.45
CA PRO A 61 3.82 17.16 5.89
C PRO A 61 4.06 15.74 6.41
N LYS A 62 3.71 15.46 7.68
CA LYS A 62 3.89 14.15 8.29
C LYS A 62 3.06 13.06 7.59
N ASP A 63 1.77 13.31 7.39
CA ASP A 63 0.84 12.29 6.87
C ASP A 63 0.98 12.13 5.36
N LEU A 64 1.16 13.22 4.61
CA LEU A 64 1.27 13.17 3.16
C LEU A 64 2.58 12.52 2.69
N LEU A 65 3.72 12.83 3.33
CA LEU A 65 5.00 12.18 3.01
C LEU A 65 5.06 10.73 3.51
N LYS A 66 4.37 10.42 4.62
CA LYS A 66 4.20 9.02 5.05
C LYS A 66 3.44 8.22 4.00
N MET A 67 2.36 8.77 3.46
CA MET A 67 1.57 8.13 2.41
C MET A 67 2.38 7.93 1.12
N GLU A 68 3.13 8.95 0.69
CA GLU A 68 4.07 8.84 -0.44
C GLU A 68 4.99 7.64 -0.27
N ARG A 69 5.65 7.55 0.90
CA ARG A 69 6.54 6.44 1.25
C ARG A 69 5.81 5.09 1.20
N GLU A 70 4.68 4.96 1.88
CA GLU A 70 3.95 3.69 1.98
C GLU A 70 3.51 3.15 0.61
N VAL A 71 3.00 4.04 -0.27
CA VAL A 71 2.60 3.65 -1.62
C VAL A 71 3.82 3.23 -2.44
N ARG A 72 4.90 4.02 -2.43
CA ARG A 72 6.12 3.68 -3.19
C ARG A 72 6.80 2.41 -2.71
N THR A 73 6.88 2.19 -1.40
CA THR A 73 7.39 0.93 -0.83
C THR A 73 6.53 -0.26 -1.24
N LYS A 74 5.20 -0.10 -1.25
CA LYS A 74 4.27 -1.16 -1.64
C LYS A 74 4.45 -1.55 -3.11
N PHE A 75 4.66 -0.59 -3.99
CA PHE A 75 4.78 -0.82 -5.43
C PHE A 75 6.22 -0.89 -5.94
N VAL A 76 7.22 -0.80 -5.05
CA VAL A 76 8.65 -0.80 -5.42
C VAL A 76 8.89 0.24 -6.53
N ALA A 77 8.43 1.47 -6.28
CA ALA A 77 8.48 2.56 -7.23
C ALA A 77 9.53 3.60 -6.82
N ASP A 78 10.32 4.05 -7.79
CA ASP A 78 11.37 5.05 -7.59
C ASP A 78 10.82 6.38 -7.08
N PHE A 79 11.62 7.16 -6.37
CA PHE A 79 11.31 8.54 -5.99
C PHE A 79 12.22 9.53 -6.74
N PRO A 80 11.83 9.99 -7.94
CA PRO A 80 12.68 10.87 -8.75
C PRO A 80 12.71 12.30 -8.22
N SER A 81 13.80 13.04 -8.46
CA SER A 81 13.97 14.43 -8.01
C SER A 81 12.89 15.39 -8.52
N GLN A 82 12.30 15.11 -9.69
CA GLN A 82 11.16 15.88 -10.20
C GLN A 82 9.92 15.72 -9.30
N ARG A 83 9.68 14.53 -8.76
CA ARG A 83 8.58 14.27 -7.81
C ARG A 83 8.83 14.99 -6.50
N GLU A 84 10.05 14.93 -5.98
CA GLU A 84 10.47 15.65 -4.77
C GLU A 84 10.18 17.15 -4.88
N THR A 85 10.59 17.77 -6.00
CA THR A 85 10.35 19.20 -6.25
C THR A 85 8.87 19.55 -6.27
N ARG A 86 8.03 18.70 -6.91
CA ARG A 86 6.58 18.90 -6.95
C ARG A 86 5.94 18.79 -5.57
N LEU A 87 6.28 17.76 -4.81
CA LEU A 87 5.76 17.57 -3.45
C LEU A 87 6.12 18.73 -2.54
N LEU A 88 7.37 19.18 -2.60
CA LEU A 88 7.82 20.33 -1.80
C LEU A 88 7.05 21.59 -2.17
N SER A 89 6.83 21.84 -3.47
CA SER A 89 6.02 22.98 -3.94
C SER A 89 4.57 22.90 -3.44
N THR A 90 3.93 21.74 -3.53
CA THR A 90 2.54 21.55 -3.09
C THR A 90 2.44 21.72 -1.58
N LEU A 91 3.29 21.04 -0.80
CA LEU A 91 3.28 21.14 0.67
C LEU A 91 3.50 22.57 1.15
N ASN A 92 4.49 23.28 0.59
CA ASN A 92 4.73 24.68 0.92
C ASN A 92 3.50 25.55 0.62
N THR A 93 2.89 25.36 -0.55
CA THR A 93 1.70 26.13 -0.94
C THR A 93 0.55 25.90 0.03
N GLU A 94 0.22 24.64 0.35
CA GLU A 94 -0.88 24.30 1.25
C GLU A 94 -0.64 24.79 2.69
N ILE A 95 0.60 24.67 3.18
CA ILE A 95 0.99 25.17 4.50
C ILE A 95 0.84 26.70 4.57
N GLU A 96 1.35 27.44 3.59
CA GLU A 96 1.28 28.90 3.59
C GLU A 96 -0.16 29.42 3.44
N VAL A 97 -0.99 28.77 2.62
CA VAL A 97 -2.42 29.11 2.51
C VAL A 97 -3.12 28.94 3.87
N LEU A 98 -2.82 27.87 4.60
CA LEU A 98 -3.41 27.61 5.92
C LEU A 98 -2.85 28.53 7.01
N ILE A 99 -1.57 28.91 6.93
CA ILE A 99 -0.98 29.93 7.80
C ILE A 99 -1.70 31.27 7.58
N GLN A 100 -1.79 31.74 6.33
CA GLN A 100 -2.48 32.98 6.00
C GLN A 100 -3.93 32.98 6.47
N LYS A 101 -4.62 31.84 6.32
CA LYS A 101 -5.98 31.66 6.85
C LYS A 101 -6.03 31.81 8.37
N SER A 102 -5.07 31.24 9.10
CA SER A 102 -5.02 31.36 10.56
C SER A 102 -4.69 32.80 11.01
N GLU A 103 -3.82 33.50 10.28
CA GLU A 103 -3.50 34.92 10.53
C GLU A 103 -4.73 35.79 10.35
N ASN A 104 -5.46 35.63 9.24
CA ASN A 104 -6.68 36.38 8.96
C ASN A 104 -7.78 36.14 10.00
N LEU A 105 -7.80 34.97 10.65
CA LEU A 105 -8.82 34.62 11.64
C LEU A 105 -8.46 35.07 13.05
N TYR A 106 -7.18 35.08 13.42
CA TYR A 106 -6.79 35.16 14.84
C TYR A 106 -5.80 36.28 15.17
N ALA A 107 -5.06 36.83 14.20
CA ALA A 107 -4.01 37.83 14.50
C ALA A 107 -4.58 39.08 15.19
N ASP A 108 -5.72 39.57 14.71
CA ASP A 108 -6.39 40.74 15.29
C ASP A 108 -6.94 40.45 16.69
N GLU A 109 -7.44 39.23 16.93
CA GLU A 109 -7.93 38.83 18.25
C GLU A 109 -6.79 38.80 19.27
N PHE A 110 -5.65 38.20 18.92
CA PHE A 110 -4.45 38.22 19.77
C PHE A 110 -3.93 39.65 20.01
N ARG A 111 -4.00 40.53 19.00
CA ARG A 111 -3.62 41.94 19.15
C ARG A 111 -4.48 42.67 20.19
N LYS A 112 -5.79 42.40 20.25
CA LYS A 112 -6.69 43.01 21.26
C LYS A 112 -6.30 42.66 22.69
N PHE A 113 -5.63 41.53 22.91
CA PHE A 113 -5.12 41.10 24.21
C PHE A 113 -3.64 41.46 24.46
N GLY A 114 -3.01 42.23 23.57
CA GLY A 114 -1.59 42.57 23.67
C GLY A 114 -0.64 41.40 23.38
N ALA A 115 -1.12 40.32 22.77
CA ALA A 115 -0.37 39.08 22.51
C ALA A 115 0.07 38.93 21.03
N ALA A 116 0.24 40.04 20.31
CA ALA A 116 0.60 40.03 18.89
C ALA A 116 1.99 39.43 18.61
N GLU A 117 2.96 39.71 19.48
CA GLU A 117 4.31 39.14 19.37
C GLU A 117 4.32 37.63 19.64
N GLU A 118 3.56 37.18 20.64
CA GLU A 118 3.40 35.75 20.94
C GLU A 118 2.80 35.00 19.73
N PHE A 119 1.73 35.55 19.16
CA PHE A 119 1.10 35.02 17.96
C PHE A 119 2.13 34.86 16.82
N SER A 120 2.86 35.94 16.53
CA SER A 120 3.85 35.97 15.43
C SER A 120 4.98 34.95 15.67
N SER A 121 5.46 34.85 16.92
CA SER A 121 6.47 33.86 17.32
C SER A 121 5.99 32.42 17.12
N ARG A 122 4.73 32.14 17.47
CA ARG A 122 4.14 30.81 17.29
C ARG A 122 3.97 30.42 15.84
N ILE A 123 3.49 31.34 14.99
CA ILE A 123 3.40 31.11 13.54
C ILE A 123 4.80 30.82 12.97
N ALA A 124 5.81 31.62 13.32
CA ALA A 124 7.18 31.40 12.87
C ALA A 124 7.72 30.02 13.33
N LYS A 125 7.47 29.64 14.58
CA LYS A 125 7.87 28.33 15.13
C LYS A 125 7.18 27.17 14.42
N VAL A 126 5.89 27.32 14.07
CA VAL A 126 5.17 26.28 13.32
C VAL A 126 5.67 26.18 11.89
N ARG A 127 5.95 27.31 11.22
CA ARG A 127 6.54 27.32 9.87
C ARG A 127 7.87 26.59 9.83
N LEU A 128 8.78 26.90 10.77
CA LEU A 128 10.05 26.19 10.93
C LEU A 128 9.82 24.70 11.18
N LYS A 129 8.88 24.35 12.06
CA LYS A 129 8.62 22.94 12.36
C LYS A 129 8.07 22.18 11.14
N CYS A 130 7.26 22.82 10.31
CA CYS A 130 6.78 22.24 9.07
C CYS A 130 7.93 22.00 8.08
N GLN A 131 8.87 22.94 7.96
CA GLN A 131 10.08 22.78 7.14
C GLN A 131 10.91 21.58 7.58
N GLU A 132 11.22 21.46 8.88
CA GLU A 132 11.93 20.29 9.44
C GLU A 132 11.21 18.97 9.14
N LEU A 133 9.88 18.95 9.26
CA LEU A 133 9.06 17.76 8.98
C LEU A 133 9.06 17.40 7.50
N MET A 134 9.06 18.39 6.61
CA MET A 134 9.18 18.17 5.17
C MET A 134 10.54 17.59 4.82
N GLU A 135 11.63 18.19 5.30
CA GLU A 135 12.99 17.70 5.06
C GLU A 135 13.18 16.28 5.57
N THR A 136 12.77 16.01 6.83
CA THR A 136 12.85 14.67 7.42
C THR A 136 11.99 13.65 6.66
N GLY A 137 10.81 14.05 6.18
CA GLY A 137 9.93 13.17 5.42
C GLY A 137 10.48 12.87 4.03
N LEU A 138 11.05 13.87 3.35
CA LEU A 138 11.67 13.73 2.03
C LEU A 138 12.95 12.90 2.10
N GLU A 139 13.78 13.07 3.12
CA GLU A 139 14.95 12.22 3.35
C GLU A 139 14.55 10.74 3.41
N LYS A 140 13.50 10.42 4.17
CA LYS A 140 12.95 9.06 4.25
C LYS A 140 12.38 8.55 2.93
N CYS A 141 11.89 9.43 2.06
CA CYS A 141 11.48 9.04 0.72
C CYS A 141 12.69 8.80 -0.20
N ARG A 142 13.80 9.53 -0.02
CA ARG A 142 15.06 9.31 -0.74
C ARG A 142 15.72 7.99 -0.33
N GLU A 143 15.74 7.68 0.96
CA GLU A 143 16.24 6.41 1.51
C GLU A 143 15.54 5.16 0.93
N LEU A 144 14.25 5.28 0.54
CA LEU A 144 13.56 4.20 -0.17
C LEU A 144 14.24 3.86 -1.50
N SER A 145 14.60 4.89 -2.26
CA SER A 145 15.22 4.75 -3.58
C SER A 145 16.67 4.29 -3.51
N SER A 146 17.36 4.53 -2.38
CA SER A 146 18.81 4.30 -2.28
C SER A 146 19.23 3.01 -1.55
N GLY A 147 18.29 2.15 -1.10
CA GLY A 147 18.71 0.88 -0.50
C GLY A 147 17.61 -0.05 0.03
N GLN A 148 16.47 0.46 0.51
CA GLN A 148 15.43 -0.41 1.09
C GLN A 148 14.79 -1.36 0.06
N ILE A 149 14.73 -0.97 -1.20
CA ILE A 149 14.24 -1.82 -2.29
C ILE A 149 15.20 -2.98 -2.53
N GLU A 150 16.51 -2.72 -2.62
CA GLU A 150 17.53 -3.73 -2.87
C GLU A 150 17.66 -4.73 -1.71
N GLU A 151 17.66 -4.25 -0.46
CA GLU A 151 17.71 -5.11 0.73
C GLU A 151 16.47 -6.00 0.89
N SER A 152 15.29 -5.52 0.46
CA SER A 152 14.05 -6.29 0.59
C SER A 152 13.96 -7.50 -0.35
N GLY A 153 14.83 -7.57 -1.36
CA GLY A 153 14.77 -8.58 -2.42
C GLY A 153 13.52 -8.51 -3.31
N ARG A 154 12.65 -7.51 -3.10
CA ARG A 154 11.41 -7.27 -3.84
C ARG A 154 11.71 -6.73 -5.23
N LEU A 155 10.93 -7.20 -6.20
CA LEU A 155 11.08 -6.81 -7.59
C LEU A 155 10.08 -5.70 -7.95
N PRO A 156 10.45 -4.77 -8.86
CA PRO A 156 9.52 -3.84 -9.48
C PRO A 156 8.28 -4.55 -10.04
N VAL A 157 7.12 -3.87 -10.02
CA VAL A 157 5.85 -4.45 -10.52
C VAL A 157 5.99 -5.02 -11.93
N LYS A 158 6.70 -4.32 -12.83
CA LYS A 158 6.94 -4.76 -14.20
C LYS A 158 7.72 -6.08 -14.28
N GLU A 159 8.69 -6.27 -13.39
CA GLU A 159 9.47 -7.50 -13.33
C GLU A 159 8.65 -8.66 -12.77
N ILE A 160 7.81 -8.43 -11.75
CA ILE A 160 6.84 -9.43 -11.26
C ILE A 160 5.86 -9.82 -12.37
N CYS A 161 5.32 -8.84 -13.10
CA CYS A 161 4.46 -9.07 -14.25
C CYS A 161 5.15 -9.91 -15.33
N ALA A 162 6.42 -9.63 -15.64
CA ALA A 162 7.19 -10.41 -16.61
C ALA A 162 7.49 -11.83 -16.10
N LEU A 163 7.84 -11.97 -14.82
CA LEU A 163 8.19 -13.25 -14.20
C LEU A 163 7.02 -14.22 -14.22
N TYR A 164 5.84 -13.78 -13.80
CA TYR A 164 4.63 -14.62 -13.73
C TYR A 164 3.71 -14.49 -14.94
N GLN A 165 4.08 -13.65 -15.92
CA GLN A 165 3.30 -13.37 -17.13
C GLN A 165 1.85 -13.02 -16.81
N ILE A 166 1.71 -12.11 -15.85
CA ILE A 166 0.44 -11.57 -15.37
C ILE A 166 0.35 -10.10 -15.76
N THR A 167 -0.82 -9.67 -16.22
CA THR A 167 -1.04 -8.24 -16.52
C THR A 167 -1.06 -7.43 -15.23
N GLU A 168 -0.62 -6.17 -15.28
CA GLU A 168 -0.69 -5.27 -14.12
C GLU A 168 -2.13 -5.16 -13.58
N SER A 169 -3.15 -5.08 -14.44
CA SER A 169 -4.56 -5.00 -13.99
C SER A 169 -4.96 -6.25 -13.19
N LEU A 170 -4.68 -7.46 -13.69
CA LEU A 170 -5.02 -8.70 -12.99
C LEU A 170 -4.24 -8.83 -11.66
N LEU A 171 -2.97 -8.43 -11.65
CA LEU A 171 -2.13 -8.41 -10.45
C LEU A 171 -2.74 -7.55 -9.33
N HIS A 172 -3.27 -6.38 -9.67
CA HIS A 172 -3.88 -5.46 -8.73
C HIS A 172 -5.29 -5.86 -8.33
N GLU A 173 -6.14 -6.25 -9.30
CA GLU A 173 -7.51 -6.71 -9.05
C GLU A 173 -7.55 -7.89 -8.07
N LEU A 174 -6.59 -8.80 -8.18
CA LEU A 174 -6.50 -9.97 -7.31
C LEU A 174 -5.67 -9.75 -6.04
N ASN A 175 -5.05 -8.57 -5.88
CA ASN A 175 -4.10 -8.27 -4.80
C ASN A 175 -2.94 -9.28 -4.71
N LEU A 176 -2.36 -9.67 -5.85
CA LEU A 176 -1.33 -10.72 -5.93
C LEU A 176 0.11 -10.20 -5.89
N LEU A 177 0.33 -8.88 -5.85
CA LEU A 177 1.68 -8.31 -5.79
C LEU A 177 2.48 -8.85 -4.59
N THR A 178 1.94 -8.77 -3.38
CA THR A 178 2.63 -9.25 -2.17
C THR A 178 2.86 -10.76 -2.19
N PRO A 179 1.83 -11.62 -2.42
CA PRO A 179 2.05 -13.07 -2.50
C PRO A 179 3.12 -13.48 -3.53
N LEU A 180 3.10 -12.89 -4.73
CA LEU A 180 4.07 -13.22 -5.78
C LEU A 180 5.48 -12.69 -5.48
N GLN A 181 5.60 -11.52 -4.83
CA GLN A 181 6.88 -11.04 -4.32
C GLN A 181 7.42 -12.00 -3.26
N ASP A 182 6.60 -12.44 -2.32
CA ASP A 182 7.01 -13.34 -1.25
C ASP A 182 7.49 -14.67 -1.84
N ILE A 183 6.73 -15.31 -2.75
CA ILE A 183 7.18 -16.54 -3.44
C ILE A 183 8.55 -16.34 -4.10
N SER A 184 8.77 -15.19 -4.76
CA SER A 184 10.05 -14.88 -5.41
C SER A 184 11.19 -14.71 -4.41
N ILE A 185 10.92 -14.13 -3.25
CA ILE A 185 11.89 -14.00 -2.14
C ILE A 185 12.22 -15.38 -1.57
N ARG A 186 11.21 -16.24 -1.34
CA ARG A 186 11.41 -17.61 -0.83
C ARG A 186 12.22 -18.45 -1.80
N ALA A 187 12.00 -18.29 -3.11
CA ALA A 187 12.81 -18.94 -4.14
C ALA A 187 14.31 -18.57 -4.00
N LYS A 188 14.63 -17.30 -3.74
CA LYS A 188 16.01 -16.85 -3.49
C LYS A 188 16.58 -17.44 -2.20
N GLN A 189 15.78 -17.51 -1.13
CA GLN A 189 16.20 -18.10 0.15
C GLN A 189 16.47 -19.61 0.05
N ALA A 190 15.69 -20.31 -0.78
CA ALA A 190 15.86 -21.74 -1.02
C ALA A 190 17.03 -22.09 -1.96
N ALA A 191 17.75 -21.10 -2.51
CA ALA A 191 18.76 -21.33 -3.55
C ALA A 191 19.89 -22.28 -3.14
N GLU A 192 20.18 -22.39 -1.84
CA GLU A 192 21.20 -23.31 -1.30
C GLU A 192 20.74 -24.77 -1.23
N ASN A 193 19.43 -25.02 -1.28
CA ASN A 193 18.83 -26.35 -1.30
C ASN A 193 18.30 -26.66 -2.70
N SER A 194 19.05 -27.44 -3.48
CA SER A 194 18.72 -27.75 -4.88
C SER A 194 17.32 -28.36 -5.06
N THR A 195 16.91 -29.24 -4.15
CA THR A 195 15.60 -29.92 -4.21
C THR A 195 14.46 -28.92 -3.96
N LEU A 196 14.62 -28.06 -2.96
CA LEU A 196 13.61 -27.05 -2.63
C LEU A 196 13.55 -25.94 -3.68
N ALA A 197 14.70 -25.50 -4.19
CA ALA A 197 14.79 -24.52 -5.26
C ALA A 197 14.06 -25.01 -6.52
N GLU A 198 14.25 -26.28 -6.90
CA GLU A 198 13.55 -26.89 -8.03
C GLU A 198 12.03 -26.96 -7.80
N ALA A 199 11.60 -27.38 -6.60
CA ALA A 199 10.17 -27.44 -6.27
C ALA A 199 9.48 -26.06 -6.32
N ILE A 200 10.13 -25.01 -5.79
CA ILE A 200 9.60 -23.65 -5.87
C ILE A 200 9.60 -23.15 -7.33
N ALA A 201 10.62 -23.48 -8.13
CA ALA A 201 10.64 -23.13 -9.55
C ALA A 201 9.50 -23.79 -10.34
N GLN A 202 9.14 -25.03 -10.01
CA GLN A 202 7.97 -25.69 -10.61
C GLN A 202 6.67 -24.96 -10.25
N VAL A 203 6.50 -24.53 -8.99
CA VAL A 203 5.35 -23.68 -8.61
C VAL A 203 5.32 -22.37 -9.40
N GLN A 204 6.45 -21.70 -9.56
CA GLN A 204 6.52 -20.46 -10.35
C GLN A 204 6.11 -20.69 -11.81
N ASP A 205 6.51 -21.81 -12.41
CA ASP A 205 6.07 -22.20 -13.75
C ASP A 205 4.57 -22.53 -13.80
N GLY A 206 4.03 -23.22 -12.79
CA GLY A 206 2.60 -23.50 -12.68
C GLY A 206 1.75 -22.22 -12.61
N ILE A 207 2.16 -21.26 -11.78
CA ILE A 207 1.51 -19.94 -11.70
C ILE A 207 1.56 -19.22 -13.05
N ARG A 208 2.71 -19.27 -13.73
CA ARG A 208 2.87 -18.65 -15.06
C ARG A 208 1.93 -19.27 -16.10
N GLN A 209 1.80 -20.60 -16.13
CA GLN A 209 0.91 -21.29 -17.06
C GLN A 209 -0.56 -20.98 -16.78
N MET A 210 -0.98 -21.01 -15.52
CA MET A 210 -2.33 -20.60 -15.12
C MET A 210 -2.63 -19.15 -15.51
N SER A 211 -1.68 -18.22 -15.29
CA SER A 211 -1.83 -16.81 -15.67
C SER A 211 -2.05 -16.64 -17.18
N ARG A 212 -1.27 -17.33 -18.03
CA ARG A 212 -1.45 -17.32 -19.48
C ARG A 212 -2.85 -17.75 -19.89
N THR A 213 -3.33 -18.89 -19.35
CA THR A 213 -4.66 -19.41 -19.70
C THR A 213 -5.78 -18.42 -19.39
N LEU A 214 -5.68 -17.65 -18.29
CA LEU A 214 -6.66 -16.62 -17.95
C LEU A 214 -6.64 -15.43 -18.93
N ILE A 215 -5.46 -15.04 -19.41
CA ILE A 215 -5.29 -13.90 -20.31
C ILE A 215 -5.78 -14.25 -21.72
N ASP A 216 -5.40 -15.43 -22.23
CA ASP A 216 -5.71 -15.85 -23.60
C ASP A 216 -7.23 -15.99 -23.84
N GLU A 217 -7.98 -16.43 -22.83
CA GLU A 217 -9.40 -16.73 -22.93
C GLU A 217 -10.34 -15.54 -22.80
N GLY A 218 -9.82 -14.38 -22.38
CA GLY A 218 -10.58 -13.13 -22.30
C GLY A 218 -10.95 -12.52 -23.65
N SER A 219 -10.44 -13.06 -24.77
CA SER A 219 -10.39 -12.38 -26.08
C SER A 219 -11.41 -12.85 -27.13
N GLY A 220 -12.29 -13.83 -26.83
CA GLY A 220 -13.20 -14.41 -27.83
C GLY A 220 -14.46 -13.57 -28.13
N GLU A 221 -14.76 -13.32 -29.41
CA GLU A 221 -16.04 -12.76 -29.85
C GLU A 221 -17.21 -13.72 -29.54
N MET A 222 -18.27 -13.20 -28.91
CA MET A 222 -19.45 -13.98 -28.53
C MET A 222 -20.73 -13.39 -29.11
N GLN A 223 -21.55 -14.27 -29.67
CA GLN A 223 -22.72 -13.91 -30.48
C GLN A 223 -23.99 -13.69 -29.66
N SER A 224 -24.13 -14.24 -28.44
CA SER A 224 -25.34 -14.05 -27.60
C SER A 224 -25.09 -13.45 -26.20
N VAL A 225 -26.13 -12.83 -25.62
CA VAL A 225 -26.11 -12.23 -24.27
C VAL A 225 -25.98 -13.28 -23.16
N LYS A 226 -26.57 -14.46 -23.34
CA LYS A 226 -26.53 -15.55 -22.35
C LYS A 226 -25.13 -16.15 -22.27
N GLU A 227 -24.50 -16.43 -23.41
CA GLU A 227 -23.11 -16.91 -23.48
C GLU A 227 -22.14 -15.89 -22.87
N ARG A 228 -22.36 -14.60 -23.12
CA ARG A 228 -21.56 -13.53 -22.49
C ARG A 228 -21.67 -13.53 -20.97
N LYS A 229 -22.86 -13.77 -20.42
CA LYS A 229 -23.07 -13.80 -18.96
C LYS A 229 -22.42 -15.03 -18.33
N GLU A 230 -22.61 -16.20 -18.92
CA GLU A 230 -22.03 -17.46 -18.44
C GLU A 230 -20.50 -17.41 -18.48
N ARG A 231 -19.91 -16.93 -19.58
CA ARG A 231 -18.45 -16.79 -19.68
C ARG A 231 -17.90 -15.76 -18.70
N LYS A 232 -18.59 -14.64 -18.46
CA LYS A 232 -18.17 -13.66 -17.43
C LYS A 232 -18.15 -14.28 -16.03
N MET A 233 -19.15 -15.08 -15.68
CA MET A 233 -19.17 -15.79 -14.39
C MET A 233 -18.06 -16.84 -14.30
N GLN A 234 -17.81 -17.56 -15.39
CA GLN A 234 -16.72 -18.52 -15.48
C GLN A 234 -15.36 -17.85 -15.27
N VAL A 235 -15.06 -16.80 -16.04
CA VAL A 235 -13.80 -16.04 -15.92
C VAL A 235 -13.63 -15.51 -14.50
N ALA A 236 -14.68 -14.95 -13.88
CA ALA A 236 -14.62 -14.49 -12.50
C ALA A 236 -14.29 -15.62 -11.51
N ARG A 237 -14.92 -16.79 -11.67
CA ARG A 237 -14.65 -17.97 -10.83
C ARG A 237 -13.21 -18.46 -10.99
N GLU A 238 -12.72 -18.55 -12.22
CA GLU A 238 -11.36 -19.00 -12.52
C GLU A 238 -10.30 -18.01 -12.04
N THR A 239 -10.59 -16.71 -12.17
CA THR A 239 -9.75 -15.61 -11.67
C THR A 239 -9.61 -15.67 -10.14
N LEU A 240 -10.71 -15.92 -9.42
CA LEU A 240 -10.69 -16.13 -7.97
C LEU A 240 -9.98 -17.42 -7.57
N LEU A 241 -10.18 -18.51 -8.31
CA LEU A 241 -9.49 -19.78 -8.07
C LEU A 241 -7.97 -19.62 -8.19
N PHE A 242 -7.50 -18.93 -9.23
CA PHE A 242 -6.08 -18.62 -9.41
C PHE A 242 -5.53 -17.82 -8.22
N ARG A 243 -6.25 -16.78 -7.77
CA ARG A 243 -5.89 -16.03 -6.58
C ARG A 243 -5.75 -16.94 -5.35
N ASP A 244 -6.70 -17.82 -5.12
CA ASP A 244 -6.71 -18.68 -3.95
C ASP A 244 -5.57 -19.71 -4.00
N VAL A 245 -5.24 -20.26 -5.17
CA VAL A 245 -4.06 -21.12 -5.34
C VAL A 245 -2.76 -20.39 -4.96
N VAL A 246 -2.56 -19.17 -5.50
CA VAL A 246 -1.34 -18.38 -5.24
C VAL A 246 -1.21 -18.00 -3.76
N ILE A 247 -2.31 -17.65 -3.10
CA ILE A 247 -2.27 -17.27 -1.67
C ILE A 247 -2.02 -18.50 -0.78
N ASN A 248 -2.62 -19.65 -1.09
CA ASN A 248 -2.53 -20.83 -0.23
C ASN A 248 -1.26 -21.65 -0.43
N ILE A 249 -0.55 -21.52 -1.56
CA ILE A 249 0.76 -22.18 -1.74
C ILE A 249 1.85 -21.53 -0.88
N LEU A 250 1.76 -20.23 -0.59
CA LEU A 250 2.80 -19.51 0.13
C LEU A 250 3.05 -20.06 1.56
N PRO A 251 2.02 -20.32 2.40
CA PRO A 251 2.22 -20.98 3.69
C PRO A 251 2.88 -22.36 3.59
N LEU A 252 2.63 -23.11 2.50
CA LEU A 252 3.27 -24.41 2.30
C LEU A 252 4.76 -24.23 1.98
N ILE A 253 5.12 -23.25 1.15
CA ILE A 253 6.52 -22.88 0.89
C ILE A 253 7.22 -22.41 2.17
N ASP A 254 6.54 -21.61 3.01
CA ASP A 254 7.09 -21.18 4.30
C ASP A 254 7.42 -22.37 5.22
N GLN A 255 6.60 -23.43 5.21
CA GLN A 255 6.89 -24.67 5.96
C GLN A 255 8.15 -25.40 5.44
N CYS A 256 8.44 -25.34 4.14
CA CYS A 256 9.65 -25.95 3.58
C CYS A 256 10.94 -25.31 4.10
N LEU A 257 10.90 -24.00 4.33
CA LEU A 257 12.04 -23.21 4.77
C LEU A 257 12.32 -23.37 6.27
N LEU A 258 11.39 -23.97 7.02
CA LEU A 258 11.61 -24.29 8.43
C LEU A 258 12.52 -25.52 8.58
N PRO A 259 13.36 -25.55 9.64
CA PRO A 259 14.07 -26.76 10.03
C PRO A 259 13.09 -27.91 10.29
N SER A 260 13.47 -29.14 9.96
CA SER A 260 12.60 -30.34 10.05
C SER A 260 11.94 -30.51 11.41
N GLU A 261 12.62 -30.15 12.50
CA GLU A 261 12.12 -30.21 13.88
C GLU A 261 10.98 -29.22 14.17
N GLN A 262 10.87 -28.13 13.42
CA GLN A 262 9.86 -27.08 13.60
C GLN A 262 8.65 -27.24 12.67
N ARG A 263 8.69 -28.23 11.77
CA ARG A 263 7.62 -28.48 10.79
C ARG A 263 6.44 -29.16 11.48
N ASN A 264 5.23 -28.67 11.20
CA ASN A 264 4.02 -29.30 11.68
C ASN A 264 3.36 -30.10 10.56
N ARG A 265 3.50 -31.44 10.63
CA ARG A 265 2.99 -32.35 9.59
C ARG A 265 1.48 -32.24 9.38
N GLU A 266 0.70 -32.10 10.46
CA GLU A 266 -0.75 -31.93 10.36
C GLU A 266 -1.12 -30.64 9.62
N VAL A 267 -0.36 -29.56 9.84
CA VAL A 267 -0.54 -28.29 9.12
C VAL A 267 -0.16 -28.43 7.66
N ILE A 268 0.97 -29.10 7.37
CA ILE A 268 1.44 -29.35 6.00
C ILE A 268 0.40 -30.15 5.20
N ASP A 269 -0.11 -31.25 5.77
CA ASP A 269 -1.12 -32.10 5.14
C ASP A 269 -2.41 -31.30 4.87
N LYS A 270 -2.89 -30.52 5.84
CA LYS A 270 -4.07 -29.65 5.67
C LYS A 270 -3.88 -28.56 4.62
N LEU A 271 -2.68 -27.98 4.53
CA LEU A 271 -2.36 -26.99 3.51
C LEU A 271 -2.35 -27.63 2.13
N TRP A 272 -1.73 -28.81 2.00
CA TRP A 272 -1.74 -29.56 0.75
C TRP A 272 -3.16 -29.96 0.34
N ASP A 273 -3.96 -30.56 1.23
CA ASP A 273 -5.33 -30.97 0.93
C ASP A 273 -6.19 -29.80 0.42
N ARG A 274 -5.98 -28.61 0.98
CA ARG A 274 -6.64 -27.40 0.51
C ARG A 274 -6.19 -27.02 -0.90
N ILE A 275 -4.89 -26.98 -1.16
CA ILE A 275 -4.33 -26.66 -2.48
C ILE A 275 -4.79 -27.70 -3.51
N ASP A 276 -4.70 -28.98 -3.16
CA ASP A 276 -5.14 -30.11 -3.97
C ASP A 276 -6.62 -30.01 -4.32
N GLY A 277 -7.45 -29.62 -3.33
CA GLY A 277 -8.87 -29.36 -3.51
C GLY A 277 -9.17 -28.28 -4.56
N PHE A 278 -8.29 -27.29 -4.76
CA PHE A 278 -8.45 -26.30 -5.83
C PHE A 278 -8.23 -26.90 -7.22
N PHE A 279 -7.35 -27.90 -7.37
CA PHE A 279 -7.14 -28.57 -8.65
C PHE A 279 -8.22 -29.64 -8.92
N VAL A 280 -8.62 -30.39 -7.89
CA VAL A 280 -9.65 -31.44 -8.01
C VAL A 280 -11.04 -30.86 -8.28
N ASN A 281 -11.41 -29.77 -7.61
CA ASN A 281 -12.75 -29.16 -7.74
C ASN A 281 -12.76 -27.94 -8.67
N GLY A 282 -11.60 -27.55 -9.19
CA GLY A 282 -11.42 -26.38 -10.01
C GLY A 282 -11.46 -26.67 -11.50
N ARG A 283 -10.61 -25.97 -12.23
CA ARG A 283 -10.55 -26.03 -13.69
C ARG A 283 -9.75 -27.25 -14.15
N LYS A 284 -10.34 -28.07 -15.03
CA LYS A 284 -9.70 -29.30 -15.55
C LYS A 284 -8.40 -29.04 -16.31
N ASP A 285 -8.32 -27.93 -17.03
CA ASP A 285 -7.11 -27.58 -17.79
C ASP A 285 -5.90 -27.31 -16.88
N TRP A 286 -6.13 -27.05 -15.59
CA TRP A 286 -5.09 -26.86 -14.59
C TRP A 286 -4.73 -28.14 -13.83
N GLU A 287 -5.38 -29.27 -14.12
CA GLU A 287 -5.07 -30.55 -13.48
C GLU A 287 -3.63 -31.00 -13.79
N GLY A 288 -3.09 -30.64 -14.96
CA GLY A 288 -1.68 -30.84 -15.30
C GLY A 288 -0.72 -30.07 -14.39
N GLU A 289 -1.12 -28.87 -13.96
CA GLU A 289 -0.32 -28.00 -13.08
C GLU A 289 -0.24 -28.52 -11.66
N ARG A 290 -1.22 -29.33 -11.22
CA ARG A 290 -1.27 -29.94 -9.87
C ARG A 290 0.05 -30.60 -9.48
N THR A 291 0.70 -31.28 -10.42
CA THR A 291 1.99 -31.97 -10.21
C THR A 291 3.10 -31.01 -9.81
N LYS A 292 3.13 -29.81 -10.39
CA LYS A 292 4.11 -28.76 -10.09
C LYS A 292 3.92 -28.19 -8.70
N PHE A 293 2.68 -28.05 -8.23
CA PHE A 293 2.40 -27.61 -6.86
C PHE A 293 2.66 -28.72 -5.84
N LYS A 294 2.45 -29.99 -6.22
CA LYS A 294 2.76 -31.15 -5.38
C LYS A 294 4.25 -31.32 -5.10
N SER A 295 5.12 -30.83 -5.99
CA SER A 295 6.57 -30.91 -5.82
C SER A 295 7.06 -30.29 -4.51
N VAL A 296 6.44 -29.19 -4.07
CA VAL A 296 6.75 -28.52 -2.80
C VAL A 296 6.39 -29.41 -1.62
N TYR A 297 5.20 -30.02 -1.64
CA TYR A 297 4.78 -30.96 -0.62
C TYR A 297 5.71 -32.19 -0.55
N GLN A 298 6.12 -32.73 -1.70
CA GLN A 298 7.05 -33.85 -1.77
C GLN A 298 8.44 -33.49 -1.24
N ALA A 299 8.96 -32.31 -1.60
CA ALA A 299 10.23 -31.82 -1.09
C ALA A 299 10.25 -31.68 0.45
N ILE A 300 9.09 -31.40 1.07
CA ILE A 300 8.96 -31.40 2.54
C ILE A 300 9.04 -32.81 3.11
N LEU A 301 8.42 -33.80 2.46
CA LEU A 301 8.39 -35.17 2.95
C LEU A 301 9.75 -35.88 2.79
N ASP A 302 10.51 -35.48 1.77
CA ASP A 302 11.80 -36.07 1.43
C ASP A 302 12.99 -35.43 2.18
N SER A 303 12.76 -34.36 2.97
CA SER A 303 13.76 -33.63 3.76
C SER A 303 13.55 -33.69 5.27
#